data_AF-A0AA51J8T5-F1
#
_entry.id   AF-A0AA51J8T5-F1
#
_cell.length_a   1.000
_cell.length_b   1.000
_cell.length_c   1.000
_cell.angle_alpha   90.00
_cell.angle_beta   90.00
_cell.angle_gamma   90.00
#
_symmetry.space_group_name_H-M   'P 1'
#
loop_
_entity.id
_entity.type
_entity.pdbx_description
1 polymer ?
#
loop_
_entity_poly.entity_id
_entity_poly.type
_entity_poly.pdbx_seq_one_letter_code
_entity_poly.pdbx_strand_id
1 'polypeptide(L)'
;RHRRKFIVTGAVFGSIYLLMSYAQKRLREWQEREAKKFFEMTRKKQHFESTERTCNQTILSLSKIVSESILSILNTEEIVQKLQDNPEKKLALWEQMKIMILTRICVLVYALSILNVTLRVQLNIIGGYLYRDSVREEE
;
A
#
# COMPACT_ATOMS: atom_id res chain seq x y z
N ARG A 1 24.65 -72.80 4.15
CA ARG A 1 23.60 -72.29 5.06
C ARG A 1 23.66 -70.76 5.30
N HIS A 2 24.82 -70.08 5.32
CA HIS A 2 24.92 -68.63 5.61
C HIS A 2 24.71 -67.66 4.42
N ARG A 3 24.90 -68.09 3.16
CA ARG A 3 24.75 -67.18 1.99
C ARG A 3 23.35 -66.57 1.85
N ARG A 4 22.29 -67.32 2.20
CA ARG A 4 20.91 -66.77 2.25
C ARG A 4 20.76 -65.66 3.28
N LYS A 5 21.45 -65.73 4.43
CA LYS A 5 21.37 -64.70 5.48
C LYS A 5 21.97 -63.37 5.01
N PHE A 6 23.13 -63.41 4.35
CA PHE A 6 23.74 -62.20 3.78
C PHE A 6 22.88 -61.53 2.70
N ILE A 7 22.27 -62.32 1.81
CA ILE A 7 21.37 -61.79 0.77
C ILE A 7 20.14 -61.14 1.40
N VAL A 8 19.53 -61.78 2.39
CA VAL A 8 18.35 -61.24 3.09
C VAL A 8 18.71 -59.96 3.83
N THR A 9 19.84 -59.92 4.55
CA THR A 9 20.29 -58.72 5.25
C THR A 9 20.57 -57.57 4.29
N GLY A 10 21.29 -57.82 3.18
CA GLY A 10 21.55 -56.81 2.16
C GLY A 10 20.29 -56.25 1.51
N ALA A 11 19.30 -57.11 1.22
CA ALA A 11 18.01 -56.69 0.68
C ALA A 11 17.24 -55.79 1.67
N VAL A 12 17.26 -56.13 2.97
CA VAL A 12 16.61 -55.32 4.00
C VAL A 12 17.26 -53.93 4.10
N PHE A 13 18.60 -53.85 4.20
CA PHE A 13 19.28 -52.56 4.26
C PHE A 13 19.08 -51.71 3.01
N GLY A 14 19.13 -52.31 1.82
CA GLY A 14 18.83 -51.61 0.56
C GLY A 14 17.41 -51.06 0.53
N SER A 15 16.41 -51.84 0.99
CA SER A 15 15.02 -51.38 1.04
C SER A 15 14.81 -50.22 2.02
N ILE A 16 15.45 -50.26 3.19
CA ILE A 16 15.41 -49.18 4.19
C ILE A 16 16.05 -47.91 3.62
N TYR A 17 17.22 -48.02 2.97
CA TYR A 17 17.90 -46.88 2.36
C TYR A 17 17.07 -46.22 1.26
N LEU A 18 16.44 -47.02 0.40
CA LEU A 18 15.56 -46.52 -0.66
C LEU A 18 14.34 -45.79 -0.09
N LEU A 19 13.68 -46.37 0.93
CA LEU A 19 12.56 -45.72 1.60
C LEU A 19 12.97 -44.41 2.30
N MET A 20 14.12 -44.40 2.97
CA MET A 20 14.62 -43.22 3.68
C MET A 20 14.99 -42.08 2.71
N SER A 21 15.70 -42.39 1.62
CA SER A 21 16.04 -41.40 0.60
C SER A 21 14.80 -40.87 -0.13
N TYR A 22 13.81 -41.72 -0.39
CA TYR A 22 12.52 -41.30 -0.93
C TYR A 22 11.77 -40.37 0.02
N ALA A 23 11.71 -40.69 1.32
CA ALA A 23 11.07 -39.85 2.33
C ALA A 23 11.77 -38.49 2.47
N GLN A 24 13.11 -38.47 2.50
CA GLN A 24 13.89 -37.23 2.57
C GLN A 24 13.67 -36.36 1.32
N LYS A 25 13.68 -36.96 0.13
CA LYS A 25 13.41 -36.25 -1.12
C LYS A 25 12.00 -35.67 -1.13
N ARG A 26 11.00 -36.49 -0.77
CA ARG A 26 9.60 -36.07 -0.66
C ARG A 26 9.45 -34.90 0.33
N LEU A 27 10.06 -34.99 1.51
CA LEU A 27 9.97 -33.93 2.53
C LEU A 27 10.59 -32.62 2.04
N ARG A 28 11.76 -32.70 1.38
CA ARG A 28 12.43 -31.52 0.80
C ARG A 28 11.56 -30.87 -0.29
N GLU A 29 11.00 -31.66 -1.20
CA GLU A 29 10.09 -31.16 -2.25
C GLU A 29 8.82 -30.50 -1.66
N TRP A 30 8.35 -30.95 -0.50
CA TRP A 30 7.24 -30.31 0.21
C TRP A 30 7.66 -28.99 0.84
N GLN A 31 8.81 -28.95 1.52
CA GLN A 31 9.36 -27.73 2.11
C GLN A 31 9.67 -26.67 1.05
N GLU A 32 10.27 -27.06 -0.07
CA GLU A 32 10.57 -26.15 -1.18
C GLU A 32 9.30 -25.56 -1.79
N ARG A 33 8.25 -26.37 -1.96
CA ARG A 33 6.95 -25.89 -2.45
C ARG A 33 6.28 -24.92 -1.47
N GLU A 34 6.32 -25.22 -0.19
CA GLU A 34 5.75 -24.34 0.84
C GLU A 34 6.53 -23.04 0.94
N ALA A 35 7.86 -23.12 0.95
CA ALA A 35 8.75 -21.97 0.97
C ALA A 35 8.53 -21.06 -0.25
N LYS A 36 8.35 -21.64 -1.45
CA LYS A 36 8.06 -20.88 -2.67
C LYS A 36 6.73 -20.11 -2.57
N LYS A 37 5.66 -20.78 -2.14
CA LYS A 37 4.35 -20.13 -1.93
C LYS A 37 4.43 -19.01 -0.88
N PHE A 38 5.15 -19.26 0.21
CA PHE A 38 5.35 -18.29 1.27
C PHE A 38 6.11 -17.05 0.76
N PHE A 39 7.17 -17.25 -0.01
CA PHE A 39 7.93 -16.17 -0.64
C PHE A 39 7.05 -15.34 -1.59
N GLU A 40 6.29 -15.98 -2.48
CA GLU A 40 5.40 -15.31 -3.43
C GLU A 40 4.34 -14.44 -2.71
N MET A 41 3.69 -14.99 -1.68
CA MET A 41 2.70 -14.25 -0.88
C MET A 41 3.33 -13.07 -0.14
N THR A 42 4.54 -13.27 0.41
CA THR A 42 5.27 -12.23 1.15
C THR A 42 5.66 -11.09 0.24
N ARG A 43 6.18 -11.38 -0.96
CA ARG A 43 6.55 -10.38 -1.96
C ARG A 43 5.35 -9.55 -2.40
N LYS A 44 4.21 -10.20 -2.71
CA LYS A 44 2.98 -9.49 -3.07
C LYS A 44 2.51 -8.55 -1.96
N LYS A 45 2.56 -9.01 -0.71
CA LYS A 45 2.19 -8.20 0.46
C LYS A 45 3.13 -7.01 0.66
N GLN A 46 4.44 -7.23 0.58
CA GLN A 46 5.44 -6.16 0.71
C GLN A 46 5.29 -5.10 -0.38
N HIS A 47 5.03 -5.51 -1.61
CA HIS A 47 4.79 -4.59 -2.72
C HIS A 47 3.55 -3.73 -2.49
N PHE A 48 2.45 -4.35 -2.02
CA PHE A 48 1.23 -3.64 -1.66
C PHE A 48 1.46 -2.65 -0.51
N GLU A 49 2.11 -3.08 0.56
CA GLU A 49 2.43 -2.20 1.70
C GLU A 49 3.33 -1.04 1.29
N SER A 50 4.30 -1.27 0.41
CA SER A 50 5.16 -0.22 -0.13
C SER A 50 4.35 0.81 -0.92
N THR A 51 3.48 0.34 -1.82
CA THR A 51 2.61 1.19 -2.66
C THR A 51 1.66 2.03 -1.80
N GLU A 52 1.04 1.43 -0.78
CA GLU A 52 0.20 2.15 0.19
C GLU A 52 0.98 3.19 1.00
N ARG A 53 2.21 2.87 1.45
CA ARG A 53 3.08 3.84 2.16
C ARG A 53 3.41 5.03 1.27
N THR A 54 3.81 4.79 0.02
CA THR A 54 4.06 5.85 -0.96
C THR A 54 2.80 6.69 -1.19
N CYS A 55 1.64 6.06 -1.38
CA CYS A 55 0.37 6.75 -1.56
C CYS A 55 0.04 7.67 -0.38
N ASN A 56 0.16 7.16 0.85
CA ASN A 56 -0.10 7.95 2.06
C ASN A 56 0.87 9.14 2.18
N GLN A 57 2.15 8.97 1.86
CA GLN A 57 3.12 10.07 1.85
C GLN A 57 2.77 11.13 0.79
N THR A 58 2.40 10.70 -0.41
CA THR A 58 1.99 11.61 -1.50
C THR A 58 0.72 12.37 -1.13
N ILE A 59 -0.28 11.69 -0.54
CA ILE A 59 -1.53 12.32 -0.07
C ILE A 59 -1.21 13.40 0.96
N LEU A 60 -0.38 13.12 1.96
CA LEU A 60 -0.06 14.09 3.01
C LEU A 60 0.67 15.32 2.44
N SER A 61 1.62 15.10 1.53
CA SER A 61 2.37 16.19 0.88
C SER A 61 1.44 17.07 0.02
N LEU A 62 0.66 16.46 -0.87
CA LEU A 62 -0.23 17.19 -1.78
C LEU A 62 -1.42 17.80 -1.04
N SER A 63 -1.93 17.16 0.02
CA SER A 63 -3.00 17.70 0.87
C SER A 63 -2.59 19.03 1.47
N LYS A 64 -1.34 19.16 1.92
CA LYS A 64 -0.82 20.42 2.46
C LYS A 64 -0.81 21.51 1.39
N ILE A 65 -0.27 21.20 0.21
CA ILE A 65 -0.19 22.15 -0.92
C ILE A 65 -1.58 22.61 -1.36
N VAL A 66 -2.52 21.68 -1.52
CA VAL A 66 -3.91 21.98 -1.89
C VAL A 66 -4.59 22.82 -0.83
N SER A 67 -4.39 22.49 0.46
CA SER A 67 -4.96 23.26 1.56
C SER A 67 -4.43 24.69 1.55
N GLU A 68 -3.12 24.89 1.50
CA GLU A 68 -2.49 26.22 1.47
C GLU A 68 -2.97 27.06 0.28
N SER A 69 -3.13 26.45 -0.90
CA SER A 69 -3.68 27.11 -2.09
C SER A 69 -5.13 27.55 -1.88
N ILE A 70 -5.99 26.68 -1.33
CA ILE A 70 -7.39 27.03 -1.02
C ILE A 70 -7.45 28.12 0.06
N LEU A 71 -6.62 28.04 1.09
CA LEU A 71 -6.57 29.04 2.16
C LEU A 71 -6.15 30.42 1.61
N SER A 72 -5.26 30.45 0.61
CA SER A 72 -4.80 31.66 -0.06
C SER A 72 -5.86 32.28 -0.98
N ILE A 73 -6.60 31.47 -1.74
CA ILE A 73 -7.67 31.95 -2.63
C ILE A 73 -8.89 32.42 -1.82
N LEU A 74 -9.27 31.68 -0.77
CA LEU A 74 -10.38 31.97 0.12
C LEU A 74 -9.89 32.61 1.42
N ASN A 75 -9.21 33.75 1.28
CA ASN A 75 -8.58 34.44 2.40
C ASN A 75 -9.60 35.23 3.26
N THR A 76 -9.90 34.70 4.44
CA THR A 76 -10.79 35.35 5.42
C THR A 76 -10.08 36.40 6.28
N GLU A 77 -8.74 36.40 6.35
CA GLU A 77 -7.96 37.29 7.21
C GLU A 77 -8.10 38.74 6.78
N GLU A 78 -8.16 39.00 5.47
CA GLU A 78 -8.38 40.34 4.93
C GLU A 78 -9.76 40.90 5.35
N ILE A 79 -10.78 40.06 5.38
CA ILE A 79 -12.13 40.46 5.82
C ILE A 79 -12.11 40.76 7.32
N VAL A 80 -11.42 39.94 8.12
CA VAL A 80 -11.29 40.14 9.57
C VAL A 80 -10.57 41.45 9.89
N GLN A 81 -9.48 41.76 9.17
CA GLN A 81 -8.77 43.04 9.32
C GLN A 81 -9.68 44.23 8.99
N LYS A 82 -10.39 44.19 7.86
CA LYS A 82 -11.36 45.24 7.49
C LYS A 82 -12.48 45.40 8.53
N LEU A 83 -12.85 44.31 9.20
CA LEU A 83 -13.84 44.32 10.28
C LEU A 83 -13.34 45.07 11.53
N GLN A 84 -12.03 45.00 11.81
CA GLN A 84 -11.39 45.69 12.93
C GLN A 84 -11.19 47.17 12.63
N ASP A 85 -10.82 47.52 11.39
CA ASP A 85 -10.48 48.90 11.01
C ASP A 85 -11.69 49.78 10.67
N ASN A 86 -12.79 49.23 10.16
CA ASN A 86 -13.93 50.02 9.68
C ASN A 86 -15.31 49.46 10.12
N PRO A 87 -15.89 49.96 11.23
CA PRO A 87 -17.16 49.47 11.77
C PRO A 87 -18.40 49.90 10.96
N GLU A 88 -18.30 50.88 10.05
CA GLU A 88 -19.45 51.42 9.31
C GLU A 88 -20.14 50.41 8.38
N LYS A 89 -19.38 49.42 7.85
CA LYS A 89 -19.89 48.38 6.94
C LYS A 89 -19.94 46.99 7.57
N LYS A 90 -20.06 46.92 8.90
CA LYS A 90 -19.98 45.67 9.69
C LYS A 90 -20.90 44.56 9.17
N LEU A 91 -22.17 44.85 8.87
CA LEU A 91 -23.14 43.83 8.46
C LEU A 91 -22.73 43.13 7.15
N ALA A 92 -22.37 43.92 6.13
CA ALA A 92 -21.96 43.39 4.82
C ALA A 92 -20.68 42.55 4.91
N LEU A 93 -19.70 43.00 5.69
CA LEU A 93 -18.45 42.25 5.90
C LEU A 93 -18.68 40.94 6.66
N TRP A 94 -19.58 40.92 7.65
CA TRP A 94 -19.98 39.68 8.34
C TRP A 94 -20.67 38.69 7.41
N GLU A 95 -21.53 39.17 6.52
CA GLU A 95 -22.18 38.31 5.53
C GLU A 95 -21.18 37.71 4.54
N GLN A 96 -20.28 38.53 4.02
CA GLN A 96 -19.20 38.08 3.14
C GLN A 96 -18.30 37.04 3.85
N MET A 97 -17.96 37.27 5.13
CA MET A 97 -17.15 36.34 5.91
C MET A 97 -17.86 34.98 6.08
N LYS A 98 -19.17 34.96 6.35
CA LYS A 98 -19.95 33.72 6.46
C LYS A 98 -19.92 32.91 5.16
N ILE A 99 -20.17 33.56 4.03
CA ILE A 99 -20.16 32.92 2.70
C ILE A 99 -18.77 32.33 2.41
N MET A 100 -17.71 33.08 2.72
CA MET A 100 -16.34 32.66 2.47
C MET A 100 -15.93 31.46 3.33
N ILE A 101 -16.26 31.46 4.63
CA ILE A 101 -15.96 30.32 5.53
C ILE A 101 -16.70 29.06 5.08
N LEU A 102 -17.98 29.18 4.72
CA LEU A 102 -18.77 28.04 4.22
C LEU A 102 -18.17 27.49 2.93
N THR A 103 -17.85 28.37 1.97
CA THR A 103 -17.20 27.99 0.72
C THR A 103 -15.87 27.30 0.98
N ARG A 104 -15.06 27.81 1.92
CA ARG A 104 -13.75 27.24 2.28
C ARG A 104 -13.86 25.82 2.80
N ILE A 105 -14.79 25.56 3.72
CA ILE A 105 -15.01 24.22 4.28
C ILE A 105 -15.48 23.26 3.19
N CYS A 106 -16.47 23.66 2.38
CA CYS A 106 -16.97 22.82 1.29
C CYS A 106 -15.86 22.47 0.29
N VAL A 107 -15.11 23.47 -0.19
CA VAL A 107 -14.03 23.26 -1.16
C VAL A 107 -12.92 22.39 -0.59
N LEU A 108 -12.51 22.58 0.67
CA LEU A 108 -11.51 21.74 1.33
C LEU A 108 -11.95 20.27 1.38
N VAL A 109 -13.18 20.00 1.83
CA VAL A 109 -13.68 18.63 1.94
C VAL A 109 -13.74 17.96 0.57
N TYR A 110 -14.28 18.64 -0.45
CA TYR A 110 -14.35 18.08 -1.80
C TYR A 110 -12.96 17.86 -2.40
N ALA A 111 -12.07 18.85 -2.34
CA ALA A 111 -10.75 18.77 -2.93
C ALA A 111 -9.90 17.66 -2.31
N LEU A 112 -9.87 17.57 -0.97
CA LEU A 112 -9.09 16.54 -0.27
C LEU A 112 -9.67 15.13 -0.50
N SER A 113 -10.99 15.00 -0.58
CA SER A 113 -11.64 13.71 -0.88
C SER A 113 -11.29 13.23 -2.30
N ILE A 114 -11.40 14.11 -3.30
CA ILE A 114 -11.04 13.81 -4.68
C ILE A 114 -9.57 13.46 -4.80
N LEU A 115 -8.68 14.23 -4.14
CA LEU A 115 -7.25 13.95 -4.09
C LEU A 115 -6.95 12.54 -3.55
N ASN A 116 -7.52 12.20 -2.39
CA ASN A 116 -7.30 10.91 -1.73
C ASN A 116 -7.75 9.73 -2.61
N VAL A 117 -8.96 9.81 -3.18
CA VAL A 117 -9.49 8.74 -4.04
C VAL A 117 -8.65 8.62 -5.32
N THR A 118 -8.32 9.75 -5.95
CA THR A 118 -7.56 9.77 -7.21
C THR A 118 -6.18 9.16 -7.03
N LEU A 119 -5.44 9.55 -5.98
CA LEU A 119 -4.10 9.03 -5.71
C LEU A 119 -4.11 7.53 -5.39
N ARG A 120 -5.09 7.05 -4.62
CA ARG A 120 -5.23 5.61 -4.34
C ARG A 120 -5.48 4.82 -5.62
N VAL A 121 -6.35 5.31 -6.50
CA VAL A 121 -6.63 4.65 -7.79
C VAL A 121 -5.39 4.66 -8.68
N GLN A 122 -4.77 5.82 -8.89
CA GLN A 122 -3.60 5.97 -9.76
C GLN A 122 -2.42 5.13 -9.30
N LEU A 123 -2.07 5.20 -8.00
CA LEU A 123 -0.91 4.48 -7.47
C LEU A 123 -1.13 2.98 -7.37
N ASN A 124 -2.36 2.52 -7.08
CA ASN A 124 -2.63 1.08 -7.09
C ASN A 124 -2.62 0.50 -8.52
N ILE A 125 -3.08 1.25 -9.52
CA ILE A 125 -2.98 0.83 -10.93
C ILE A 125 -1.50 0.74 -11.33
N ILE A 126 -0.71 1.79 -11.09
CA ILE A 126 0.72 1.82 -11.40
C ILE A 126 1.47 0.71 -10.63
N GLY A 127 1.18 0.55 -9.35
CA GLY A 127 1.73 -0.50 -8.51
C GLY A 127 1.40 -1.90 -9.04
N GLY A 128 0.19 -2.11 -9.56
CA GLY A 128 -0.20 -3.36 -10.21
C GLY A 128 0.62 -3.66 -11.47
N TYR A 129 0.82 -2.66 -12.34
CA TYR A 129 1.69 -2.81 -13.52
C TYR A 129 3.14 -3.10 -13.14
N LEU A 130 3.68 -2.36 -12.16
CA LEU A 130 5.05 -2.52 -11.69
C LEU A 130 5.29 -3.91 -11.09
N TYR A 131 4.32 -4.47 -10.36
CA TYR A 131 4.41 -5.84 -9.84
C TYR A 131 4.41 -6.87 -10.97
N ARG A 132 3.59 -6.66 -12.00
CA ARG A 132 3.54 -7.58 -13.14
C ARG A 132 4.85 -7.55 -13.94
N ASP A 133 5.43 -6.37 -14.13
CA ASP A 133 6.70 -6.22 -14.83
C ASP A 133 7.86 -6.84 -14.03
N SER A 134 7.90 -6.66 -12.69
CA SER A 134 8.94 -7.27 -11.85
C SER A 134 8.86 -8.79 -11.78
N VAL A 135 7.66 -9.37 -11.88
CA VAL A 135 7.48 -10.83 -12.00
C VAL A 135 7.95 -11.32 -13.37
N ARG A 136 7.66 -10.59 -14.46
CA ARG A 136 8.10 -10.95 -15.81
C ARG A 136 9.62 -10.91 -15.97
N GLU A 137 10.31 -10.01 -15.28
CA GLU A 137 11.79 -9.93 -15.32
C GLU A 137 12.49 -11.10 -14.61
N GLU A 138 11.78 -11.83 -13.75
CA GLU A 138 12.33 -12.96 -12.98
C GLU A 138 12.06 -14.34 -13.61
N GLU A 139 11.17 -14.41 -14.60
CA GLU A 139 10.89 -15.61 -15.42
C GLU A 139 11.92 -15.80 -16.55
#